data_AF-A0A955JJM0-F1
#
_entry.id   AF-A0A955JJM0-F1
#
_cell.length_a   1.000
_cell.length_b   1.000
_cell.length_c   1.000
_cell.angle_alpha   90.00
_cell.angle_beta   90.00
_cell.angle_gamma   90.00
#
_symmetry.space_group_name_H-M   'P 1'
#
loop_
_entity.id
_entity.type
_entity.pdbx_description
1 polymer ?
#
loop_
_entity_poly.entity_id
_entity_poly.type
_entity_poly.pdbx_seq_one_letter_code
_entity_poly.pdbx_strand_id
1 'polypeptide(L)'
;MRTFRYTFVLAHILGFIGLCALQACRVNTPISQFDDGVAALCEGGLQEYRGHQFQVNLMDSYGAVRAECGGHDACTNGKAVWVIAGPRCYRDMAHEISHVVGNDWVDAHR
;
A
#
# COMPACT_ATOMS: atom_id res chain seq x y z
N MET A 1 -43.39 40.77 17.95
CA MET A 1 -41.95 40.62 18.25
C MET A 1 -41.73 39.25 18.85
N ARG A 2 -41.08 38.32 18.12
CA ARG A 2 -40.72 36.99 18.62
C ARG A 2 -39.21 36.81 18.41
N THR A 3 -38.46 36.87 19.50
CA THR A 3 -37.05 36.50 19.59
C THR A 3 -36.96 34.97 19.62
N PHE A 4 -36.60 34.36 18.49
CA PHE A 4 -36.29 32.93 18.41
C PHE A 4 -34.78 32.72 18.63
N ARG A 5 -34.51 31.79 19.55
CA ARG A 5 -33.22 31.44 20.13
C ARG A 5 -32.31 30.78 19.09
N TYR A 6 -31.17 31.39 18.79
CA TYR A 6 -30.04 30.77 18.10
C TYR A 6 -29.18 30.02 19.12
N THR A 7 -29.48 28.76 19.43
CA THR A 7 -28.64 27.98 20.37
C THR A 7 -28.66 26.47 20.13
N PHE A 8 -28.93 25.98 18.92
CA PHE A 8 -29.08 24.54 18.70
C PHE A 8 -28.52 23.97 17.39
N VAL A 9 -27.54 24.63 16.76
CA VAL A 9 -26.91 24.12 15.53
C VAL A 9 -25.38 24.24 15.58
N LEU A 10 -24.76 23.92 16.71
CA LEU A 10 -23.29 23.82 16.79
C LEU A 10 -22.75 22.54 17.44
N ALA A 11 -23.63 21.60 17.81
CA ALA A 11 -23.22 20.39 18.53
C ALA A 11 -23.09 19.13 17.64
N HIS A 12 -23.47 19.18 16.36
CA HIS A 12 -23.53 17.98 15.51
C HIS A 12 -22.42 17.89 14.45
N ILE A 13 -21.62 18.93 14.24
CA ILE A 13 -20.53 18.88 13.24
C ILE A 13 -19.22 18.35 13.85
N LEU A 14 -19.03 18.48 15.17
CA LEU A 14 -17.83 18.00 15.86
C LEU A 14 -17.85 16.49 16.19
N GLY A 15 -19.00 15.82 16.07
CA GLY A 15 -19.13 14.39 16.37
C GLY A 15 -18.62 13.46 15.27
N PHE A 16 -18.61 13.90 14.01
CA PHE A 16 -18.22 13.05 12.88
C PHE A 16 -16.71 13.07 12.58
N ILE A 17 -16.01 14.15 12.93
CA ILE A 17 -14.55 14.24 12.73
C ILE A 17 -13.81 13.49 13.85
N GLY A 18 -14.42 13.37 15.04
CA GLY A 18 -13.81 12.69 16.19
C GLY A 18 -13.83 11.15 16.14
N LEU A 19 -14.69 10.53 15.32
CA LEU A 19 -14.88 9.08 15.38
C LEU A 19 -13.83 8.27 14.59
N CYS A 20 -13.22 8.81 13.53
CA CYS A 20 -12.09 8.13 12.86
C CYS A 20 -10.74 8.39 13.55
N ALA A 21 -10.66 9.29 14.54
CA ALA A 21 -9.43 9.54 15.29
C ALA A 21 -9.20 8.53 16.43
N LEU A 22 -10.27 7.88 16.92
CA LEU A 22 -10.20 6.95 18.07
C LEU A 22 -10.38 5.48 17.70
N GLN A 23 -10.90 5.18 16.51
CA GLN A 23 -10.90 3.84 15.95
C GLN A 23 -9.92 3.88 14.79
N ALA A 24 -8.99 2.93 14.77
CA ALA A 24 -8.05 2.72 13.68
C ALA A 24 -8.80 2.51 12.35
N CYS A 25 -9.30 3.59 11.75
CA CYS A 25 -9.66 3.66 10.36
C CYS A 25 -8.35 3.33 9.65
N ARG A 26 -8.14 2.04 9.33
CA ARG A 26 -7.09 1.59 8.42
C ARG A 26 -7.47 2.22 7.09
N VAL A 27 -7.09 3.47 6.89
CA VAL A 27 -7.17 4.12 5.60
C VAL A 27 -6.24 3.27 4.75
N ASN A 28 -6.86 2.49 3.87
CA ASN A 28 -6.19 1.59 2.97
C ASN A 28 -5.52 2.45 1.88
N THR A 29 -4.43 3.14 2.25
CA THR A 29 -3.71 4.05 1.38
C THR A 29 -2.72 3.28 0.53
N PRO A 30 -2.58 3.64 -0.76
CA PRO A 30 -1.60 2.98 -1.61
C PRO A 30 -0.20 3.29 -1.07
N ILE A 31 0.69 2.31 -1.13
CA ILE A 31 2.09 2.56 -0.75
C ILE A 31 2.75 3.36 -1.88
N SER A 32 3.40 4.45 -1.51
CA SER A 32 4.10 5.31 -2.46
C SER A 32 5.42 4.66 -2.88
N GLN A 33 5.74 4.72 -4.17
CA GLN A 33 7.08 4.35 -4.68
C GLN A 33 8.22 5.23 -4.13
N PHE A 34 7.88 6.35 -3.48
CA PHE A 34 8.82 7.27 -2.85
C PHE A 34 8.90 7.09 -1.32
N ASP A 35 8.28 6.03 -0.78
CA ASP A 35 8.42 5.65 0.62
C ASP A 35 9.85 5.09 0.84
N ASP A 36 10.56 5.60 1.85
CA ASP A 36 11.95 5.19 2.12
C ASP A 36 12.07 3.68 2.38
N GLY A 37 11.03 3.06 2.92
CA GLY A 37 10.98 1.61 3.11
C GLY A 37 10.94 0.86 1.78
N VAL A 38 10.31 1.40 0.73
CA VAL A 38 10.30 0.78 -0.62
C VAL A 38 11.69 0.72 -1.22
N ALA A 39 12.50 1.77 -1.01
CA ALA A 39 13.85 1.81 -1.54
C ALA A 39 14.74 0.69 -0.97
N ALA A 40 14.64 0.43 0.33
CA ALA A 40 15.37 -0.67 0.99
C ALA A 40 14.95 -2.05 0.47
N LEU A 41 13.68 -2.24 0.12
CA LEU A 41 13.20 -3.52 -0.43
C LEU A 41 13.82 -3.83 -1.80
N CYS A 42 14.22 -2.81 -2.56
CA CYS A 42 14.93 -2.96 -3.82
C CYS A 42 16.40 -3.37 -3.69
N GLU A 43 16.85 -3.73 -2.48
CA GLU A 43 18.11 -4.45 -2.22
C GLU A 43 17.96 -5.98 -2.30
N GLY A 44 16.72 -6.49 -2.25
CA GLY A 44 16.41 -7.92 -2.31
C GLY A 44 16.60 -8.66 -0.99
N GLY A 45 16.39 -9.99 -1.00
CA GLY A 45 16.58 -10.83 0.18
C GLY A 45 15.35 -10.93 1.09
N LEU A 46 15.55 -11.43 2.31
CA LEU A 46 14.48 -11.49 3.30
C LEU A 46 14.28 -10.09 3.89
N GLN A 47 13.06 -9.56 3.75
CA GLN A 47 12.70 -8.20 4.10
C GLN A 47 11.50 -8.17 5.04
N GLU A 48 11.36 -7.07 5.78
CA GLU A 48 10.18 -6.78 6.60
C GLU A 48 9.63 -5.40 6.25
N TYR A 49 8.33 -5.32 5.96
CA TYR A 49 7.64 -4.06 5.74
C TYR A 49 6.36 -4.00 6.56
N ARG A 50 6.23 -2.98 7.42
CA ARG A 50 5.08 -2.78 8.32
C ARG A 50 4.69 -4.03 9.13
N GLY A 51 5.66 -4.83 9.56
CA GLY A 51 5.46 -6.05 10.35
C GLY A 51 5.16 -7.31 9.53
N HIS A 52 5.24 -7.24 8.19
CA HIS A 52 5.11 -8.39 7.30
C HIS A 52 6.48 -8.80 6.77
N GLN A 53 6.87 -10.05 7.01
CA GLN A 53 8.11 -10.61 6.47
C GLN A 53 7.86 -11.38 5.17
N PHE A 54 8.68 -11.11 4.16
CA PHE A 54 8.63 -11.73 2.84
C PHE A 54 10.00 -11.75 2.17
N GLN A 55 10.17 -12.67 1.24
CA GLN A 55 11.35 -12.78 0.40
C GLN A 55 11.20 -11.89 -0.83
N VAL A 56 12.11 -10.94 -1.03
CA VAL A 56 12.22 -10.19 -2.28
C VAL A 56 13.21 -10.88 -3.21
N ASN A 57 12.72 -11.29 -4.37
CA ASN A 57 13.50 -11.88 -5.44
C ASN A 57 13.65 -10.85 -6.57
N LEU A 58 14.80 -10.19 -6.58
CA LEU A 58 15.18 -9.29 -7.68
C LEU A 58 15.62 -10.12 -8.88
N MET A 59 15.05 -9.81 -10.03
CA MET A 59 15.33 -10.50 -11.29
C MET A 59 15.98 -9.56 -12.29
N ASP A 60 16.98 -10.05 -13.01
CA ASP A 60 17.76 -9.25 -13.97
C ASP A 60 17.07 -9.07 -15.34
N SER A 61 15.95 -9.75 -15.58
CA SER A 61 15.22 -9.65 -16.85
C SER A 61 13.71 -9.84 -16.70
N TYR A 62 12.93 -9.13 -17.52
CA TYR A 62 11.48 -9.30 -17.58
C TYR A 62 11.07 -10.71 -18.00
N GLY A 63 11.90 -11.39 -18.80
CA GLY A 63 11.64 -12.79 -19.18
C GLY A 63 11.62 -13.71 -17.96
N ALA A 64 12.57 -13.55 -17.04
CA ALA A 64 12.62 -14.31 -15.80
C ALA A 64 11.44 -13.97 -14.87
N VAL A 65 11.14 -12.68 -14.69
CA VAL A 65 9.98 -12.27 -13.87
C VAL A 65 8.68 -12.84 -14.45
N ARG A 66 8.45 -12.69 -15.75
CA ARG A 66 7.23 -13.19 -16.41
C ARG A 66 7.10 -14.71 -16.34
N ALA A 67 8.20 -15.45 -16.39
CA ALA A 67 8.18 -16.91 -16.25
C ALA A 67 7.69 -17.32 -14.85
N GLU A 68 8.11 -16.61 -13.81
CA GLU A 68 7.70 -16.86 -12.43
C GLU A 68 6.29 -16.33 -12.13
N CYS A 69 5.99 -15.14 -12.64
CA CYS A 69 4.77 -14.39 -12.37
C CYS A 69 3.66 -14.65 -13.39
N GLY A 70 3.66 -15.79 -14.10
CA GLY A 70 2.56 -16.16 -15.00
C GLY A 70 2.28 -15.14 -16.13
N GLY A 71 3.29 -14.41 -16.59
CA GLY A 71 3.19 -13.40 -17.64
C GLY A 71 3.16 -11.94 -17.14
N HIS A 72 3.12 -11.70 -15.83
CA HIS A 72 3.16 -10.36 -15.25
C HIS A 72 4.60 -9.82 -15.08
N ASP A 73 4.73 -8.49 -15.08
CA ASP A 73 6.03 -7.81 -14.95
C ASP A 73 6.54 -7.73 -13.49
N ALA A 74 5.69 -8.11 -12.53
CA ALA A 74 5.96 -8.32 -11.12
C ALA A 74 4.81 -9.14 -10.52
N CYS A 75 5.05 -9.76 -9.37
CA CYS A 75 3.99 -10.45 -8.62
C CYS A 75 4.36 -10.67 -7.15
N THR A 76 3.31 -10.87 -6.36
CA THR A 76 3.35 -11.39 -5.00
C THR A 76 2.70 -12.77 -4.99
N ASN A 77 3.42 -13.77 -4.50
CA ASN A 77 2.92 -15.15 -4.39
C ASN A 77 3.35 -15.73 -3.04
N GLY A 78 2.38 -15.92 -2.15
CA GLY A 78 2.63 -16.33 -0.78
C GLY A 78 3.45 -15.30 0.00
N LYS A 79 4.63 -15.73 0.49
CA LYS A 79 5.56 -14.87 1.25
C LYS A 79 6.74 -14.39 0.41
N ALA A 80 6.56 -14.27 -0.89
CA ALA A 80 7.60 -13.82 -1.79
C ALA A 80 7.06 -12.79 -2.78
N VAL A 81 7.94 -11.86 -3.15
CA VAL A 81 7.72 -10.78 -4.11
C VAL A 81 8.78 -10.89 -5.18
N TRP A 82 8.38 -10.88 -6.44
CA TRP A 82 9.27 -10.94 -7.60
C TRP A 82 9.12 -9.66 -8.39
N VAL A 83 10.23 -8.96 -8.57
CA VAL A 83 10.29 -7.70 -9.30
C VAL A 83 11.55 -7.63 -10.15
N ILE A 84 11.53 -6.82 -11.20
CA ILE A 84 12.74 -6.51 -11.96
C ILE A 84 13.68 -5.61 -11.14
N ALA A 85 14.97 -5.96 -11.11
CA ALA A 85 16.00 -5.09 -10.58
C ALA A 85 16.11 -3.79 -11.40
N GLY A 86 16.56 -2.70 -10.75
CA GLY A 86 16.83 -1.42 -11.40
C GLY A 86 15.71 -0.38 -11.27
N PRO A 87 15.64 0.64 -12.15
CA PRO A 87 14.84 1.85 -11.91
C PRO A 87 13.33 1.64 -11.77
N ARG A 88 12.78 0.54 -12.31
CA ARG A 88 11.36 0.21 -12.18
C ARG A 88 11.02 -0.53 -10.89
N CYS A 89 12.03 -1.04 -10.17
CA CYS A 89 11.84 -1.77 -8.93
C CYS A 89 10.95 -1.00 -7.95
N TYR A 90 11.20 0.30 -7.73
CA TYR A 90 10.43 1.08 -6.75
C TYR A 90 8.93 1.12 -7.02
N ARG A 91 8.56 1.26 -8.30
CA ARG A 91 7.16 1.33 -8.71
C ARG A 91 6.49 -0.04 -8.57
N ASP A 92 7.15 -1.07 -9.10
CA ASP A 92 6.60 -2.42 -9.11
C ASP A 92 6.56 -2.99 -7.68
N MET A 93 7.61 -2.76 -6.89
CA MET A 93 7.69 -3.06 -5.46
C MET A 93 6.55 -2.41 -4.68
N ALA A 94 6.32 -1.10 -4.84
CA ALA A 94 5.25 -0.40 -4.11
C ALA A 94 3.85 -0.98 -4.40
N HIS A 95 3.61 -1.42 -5.64
CA HIS A 95 2.39 -2.13 -6.00
C HIS A 95 2.34 -3.51 -5.33
N GLU A 96 3.39 -4.32 -5.45
CA GLU A 96 3.41 -5.68 -4.91
C GLU A 96 3.31 -5.74 -3.37
N ILE A 97 4.01 -4.86 -2.66
CA ILE A 97 3.91 -4.82 -1.20
C ILE A 97 2.58 -4.27 -0.71
N SER A 98 1.84 -3.54 -1.57
CA SER A 98 0.47 -3.16 -1.25
C SER A 98 -0.39 -4.43 -1.09
N HIS A 99 -0.21 -5.44 -1.95
CA HIS A 99 -0.84 -6.76 -1.74
C HIS A 99 -0.41 -7.41 -0.44
N VAL A 100 0.89 -7.39 -0.10
CA VAL A 100 1.42 -7.98 1.14
C VAL A 100 0.74 -7.42 2.40
N VAL A 101 0.42 -6.12 2.43
CA VAL A 101 -0.22 -5.46 3.58
C VAL A 101 -1.76 -5.47 3.52
N GLY A 102 -2.36 -6.15 2.53
CA GLY A 102 -3.82 -6.30 2.37
C GLY A 102 -4.50 -5.16 1.60
N ASN A 103 -3.76 -4.46 0.75
CA ASN A 103 -4.25 -3.36 -0.09
C ASN A 103 -4.51 -3.84 -1.53
N ASP A 104 -5.32 -4.88 -1.71
CA ASP A 104 -5.51 -5.53 -3.02
C ASP A 104 -6.22 -4.70 -4.09
N TRP A 105 -6.83 -3.58 -3.71
CA TRP A 105 -7.48 -2.67 -4.67
C TRP A 105 -6.49 -1.98 -5.62
N VAL A 106 -5.17 -2.07 -5.39
CA VAL A 106 -4.15 -1.54 -6.31
C VAL A 106 -4.18 -2.19 -7.70
N ASP A 107 -4.84 -3.34 -7.84
CA ASP A 107 -5.12 -4.01 -9.11
C ASP A 107 -6.34 -3.44 -9.87
N ALA A 108 -7.18 -2.62 -9.24
CA ALA A 108 -8.43 -2.13 -9.83
C ALA A 108 -8.24 -1.21 -11.06
N HIS A 109 -6.99 -0.86 -11.38
CA HIS A 109 -6.60 -0.03 -12.51
C HIS A 109 -5.72 -0.76 -13.54
N ARG A 110 -5.63 -2.09 -13.50
CA ARG A 110 -4.94 -2.90 -14.53
C ARG A 110 -5.74 -3.05 -15.82
#